data_AF-A0A3S4U8P7-F1
#
_entry.id   AF-A0A3S4U8P7-F1
#
_cell.length_a   1.000
_cell.length_b   1.000
_cell.length_c   1.000
_cell.angle_alpha   90.00
_cell.angle_beta   90.00
_cell.angle_gamma   90.00
#
_symmetry.space_group_name_H-M   'P 1'
#
loop_
_entity.id
_entity.type
_entity.pdbx_description
1 polymer ?
#
loop_
_entity_poly.entity_id
_entity_poly.type
_entity_poly.pdbx_seq_one_letter_code
_entity_poly.pdbx_strand_id
1 'polypeptide(L)' 'MIEVANIPVIEIMDSTQPGIQQVIGFDNVAAAQTMVETMITRGYKILCISLHEWTNEPN' A
#
# COMPACT_ATOMS: atom_id res chain seq x y z
N MET A 1 0.31 21.07 3.04
CA MET A 1 -0.86 21.70 3.72
C MET A 1 -1.19 21.00 5.04
N ILE A 2 -1.18 19.66 5.09
CA ILE A 2 -1.41 18.93 6.34
C ILE A 2 -0.25 19.09 7.34
N GLU A 3 1.01 19.14 6.88
CA GLU A 3 2.20 19.35 7.74
C GLU A 3 2.17 20.64 8.58
N VAL A 4 1.47 21.68 8.11
CA VAL A 4 1.36 22.97 8.79
C VAL A 4 0.08 23.11 9.63
N ALA A 5 -0.80 22.12 9.58
CA ALA A 5 -1.97 22.08 10.44
C ALA A 5 -1.50 21.61 11.82
N ASN A 6 -1.56 22.48 12.82
CA ASN A 6 -1.16 22.18 14.20
C ASN A 6 -2.19 21.27 14.91
N ILE A 7 -2.50 20.14 14.29
CA ILE A 7 -3.42 19.11 14.72
C ILE A 7 -2.71 17.75 14.62
N PRO A 8 -3.05 16.76 15.45
CA PRO A 8 -2.48 15.41 15.31
C PRO A 8 -2.86 14.77 13.97
N VAL A 9 -1.87 14.24 13.27
CA VAL A 9 -2.01 13.55 11.97
C VAL A 9 -1.58 12.10 12.14
N ILE A 10 -2.42 11.19 11.66
CA ILE A 10 -2.09 9.77 11.54
C ILE A 10 -2.27 9.40 10.06
N GLU A 11 -1.17 8.97 9.44
CA GLU A 11 -1.17 8.40 8.10
C GLU A 11 -1.39 6.90 8.16
N ILE A 12 -2.03 6.36 7.13
CA ILE A 12 -2.42 4.95 7.08
C ILE A 12 -1.97 4.26 5.78
N MET A 13 -2.10 2.94 5.74
CA MET A 13 -1.84 2.03 4.59
C MET A 13 -0.40 1.56 4.46
N ASP A 14 0.56 2.44 4.24
CA ASP A 14 1.96 2.08 3.99
C ASP A 14 2.85 2.49 5.17
N SER A 15 3.41 1.52 5.90
CA SER A 15 4.29 1.79 7.05
C SER A 15 5.76 1.95 6.68
N THR A 16 6.12 1.79 5.40
CA THR A 16 7.51 1.89 4.94
C THR A 16 7.94 3.33 4.67
N GLN A 17 6.97 4.23 4.51
CA GLN A 17 7.23 5.64 4.24
C GLN A 17 7.30 6.43 5.55
N PRO A 18 8.26 7.37 5.68
CA PRO A 18 8.29 8.27 6.82
C PRO A 18 7.08 9.22 6.74
N GLY A 19 6.13 9.04 7.66
CA GLY A 19 5.01 9.96 7.80
C GLY A 19 5.38 11.26 8.53
N ILE A 20 4.47 12.21 8.47
CA ILE A 20 4.57 13.55 9.07
C ILE A 20 4.70 13.46 10.59
N GLN A 21 3.94 12.57 11.23
CA GLN A 21 3.96 12.37 12.69
C GLN A 21 3.88 10.89 13.09
N GLN A 22 2.83 10.19 12.66
CA GLN A 22 2.60 8.79 12.96
C GLN A 22 2.04 8.07 11.74
N VAL A 23 2.49 6.84 11.54
CA VAL A 23 2.04 5.97 10.44
C VAL A 23 1.54 4.65 11.00
N ILE A 24 0.40 4.18 10.50
CA ILE A 24 -0.16 2.85 10.80
C ILE A 24 -0.45 2.14 9.48
N GLY A 25 0.33 1.13 9.15
CA GLY A 25 0.17 0.44 7.87
C GLY A 25 0.97 -0.85 7.81
N PHE A 26 1.00 -1.44 6.62
CA PHE A 26 1.80 -2.61 6.30
C PHE A 26 2.85 -2.25 5.26
N ASP A 27 3.87 -3.11 5.16
CA ASP A 27 4.73 -3.11 3.99
C ASP A 27 3.95 -3.75 2.84
N ASN A 28 3.37 -2.89 2.01
CA ASN A 28 2.52 -3.32 0.88
C ASN A 28 3.34 -4.07 -0.18
N VAL A 29 4.63 -3.77 -0.32
CA VAL A 29 5.52 -4.45 -1.27
C VAL A 29 5.82 -5.86 -0.76
N ALA A 30 6.19 -6.00 0.52
CA ALA A 30 6.42 -7.30 1.13
C ALA A 30 5.14 -8.16 1.13
N ALA A 31 3.97 -7.56 1.36
CA ALA A 31 2.69 -8.25 1.30
C ALA A 31 2.40 -8.78 -0.12
N ALA A 32 2.58 -7.97 -1.16
CA ALA A 32 2.41 -8.38 -2.54
C ALA A 32 3.40 -9.48 -2.96
N GLN A 33 4.66 -9.35 -2.55
CA GLN A 33 5.67 -10.37 -2.79
C GLN A 33 5.29 -11.71 -2.15
N THR A 34 4.91 -11.69 -0.88
CA THR A 34 4.49 -12.89 -0.13
C THR A 34 3.32 -13.60 -0.82
N MET A 35 2.37 -12.83 -1.36
CA MET A 35 1.25 -13.37 -2.13
C MET A 35 1.71 -14.11 -3.39
N VAL A 36 2.61 -13.50 -4.18
CA VAL A 36 3.13 -14.09 -5.41
C VAL A 36 3.98 -15.33 -5.12
N GLU A 37 4.86 -15.27 -4.11
CA GLU A 37 5.68 -16.41 -3.68
C GLU A 37 4.81 -17.59 -3.24
N THR A 38 3.72 -17.31 -2.51
CA THR A 38 2.76 -18.34 -2.12
C THR A 38 2.09 -18.98 -3.33
N MET A 39 1.71 -18.19 -4.34
CA MET A 39 1.12 -18.71 -5.58
C MET A 39 2.14 -19.55 -6.39
N ILE A 40 3.39 -19.11 -6.49
CA ILE A 40 4.45 -19.89 -7.15
C ILE A 40 4.65 -21.23 -6.41
N THR A 41 4.71 -21.19 -5.08
CA THR A 41 4.87 -22.39 -4.23
C THR A 41 3.71 -23.37 -4.41
N ARG A 42 2.48 -22.88 -4.64
CA ARG A 42 1.30 -23.71 -4.96
C ARG A 42 1.32 -24.28 -6.37
N GLY A 43 2.29 -23.94 -7.20
CA GLY A 43 2.48 -24.48 -8.55
C GLY A 43 1.83 -23.65 -9.67
N TYR A 44 1.38 -22.42 -9.40
CA TYR A 44 0.92 -21.51 -10.45
C TYR A 44 2.12 -21.02 -11.28
N LYS A 45 2.10 -21.28 -12.59
CA LYS A 45 3.20 -20.95 -13.52
C LYS A 45 2.98 -19.65 -14.30
N ILE A 46 1.73 -19.23 -14.46
CA ILE A 46 1.33 -17.99 -15.11
C ILE A 46 0.50 -17.22 -14.11
N LEU A 47 0.94 -16.01 -13.77
CA LEU A 47 0.27 -15.10 -12.86
C LEU A 47 -0.13 -13.86 -13.65
N CYS A 48 -1.41 -13.49 -13.59
CA CYS A 48 -1.89 -12.23 -14.14
C CYS A 48 -2.06 -11.24 -12.99
N ILE A 49 -1.43 -10.08 -13.10
CA ILE A 49 -1.55 -8.99 -12.13
C ILE A 49 -2.33 -7.87 -12.82
N SER A 50 -3.52 -7.58 -12.31
CA SER A 50 -4.29 -6.42 -12.72
C SER A 50 -4.03 -5.26 -11.77
N LEU A 51 -3.57 -4.13 -12.29
CA LEU A 51 -3.52 -2.88 -11.54
C LEU A 51 -4.77 -2.08 -11.89
N HIS A 52 -5.46 -1.58 -10.86
CA HIS A 52 -6.54 -0.62 -11.03
C HIS A 52 -6.04 0.71 -10.50
N GLU A 53 -5.91 1.69 -11.39
CA GLU A 53 -5.59 3.06 -11.00
C GLU A 53 -6.88 3.75 -10.57
N TRP A 54 -6.90 4.29 -9.35
CA TRP A 54 -8.04 5.05 -8.87
C TRP A 54 -8.00 6.43 -9.49
N THR A 55 -8.68 6.59 -10.63
CA THR A 55 -8.86 7.89 -11.28
C THR A 55 -9.97 8.65 -10.56
N ASN A 56 -9.65 9.84 -10.04
CA ASN A 56 -10.65 10.79 -9.54
C ASN A 56 -11.50 11.29 -10.73
N GLU A 57 -12.52 10.54 -11.13
CA GLU A 57 -13.60 11.10 -11.93
C GLU A 57 -14.48 11.96 -11.01
N PRO A 58 -14.71 13.24 -11.34
CA PRO A 58 -15.61 14.08 -10.55
C PRO A 58 -17.03 13.58 -10.75
N ASN A 59 -17.63 13.00 -9.70
CA ASN A 59 -19.06 12.77 -9.60
C ASN A 59 -19.82 14.08 -9.46
#